data_AF-A0AAJ5MMI1-F1
#
_entry.id   AF-A0AAJ5MMI1-F1
#
_cell.length_a   1.000
_cell.length_b   1.000
_cell.length_c   1.000
_cell.angle_alpha   90.00
_cell.angle_beta   90.00
_cell.angle_gamma   90.00
#
_symmetry.space_group_name_H-M   'P 1'
#
loop_
_entity.id
_entity.type
_entity.pdbx_description
1 polymer ?
#
loop_
_entity_poly.entity_id
_entity_poly.type
_entity_poly.pdbx_seq_one_letter_code
_entity_poly.pdbx_strand_id
1 'polypeptide(L)'
;MRSENEAFILRRKDVIRLLQEAEFIVVSLENLSQHYEACGEKSYAICNEYCTELTGFIDAENVTARLASMRSLISRLFDHTLDDDDMSDLERALEPVIVWERPGFCETEMPSSFERWQSRQLALGFAEMAPANPKRQRKTGLVLAYHEALAVHEVLEFLLISLRNMGLYYYVRDEVTPEDELAYRVETAKFVETSQMVCRLSEIRRMLCDRFALVFGGGELDKARHKLAVQRFWSEADIGTWDERIKTKFASQPCED
;
A
#
# COMPACT_ATOMS: atom_id res chain seq x y z
N MET A 1 10.67 -0.93 24.15
CA MET A 1 11.52 -0.39 23.08
C MET A 1 12.99 -0.73 23.33
N ARG A 2 13.51 -1.65 22.54
CA ARG A 2 14.91 -2.08 22.54
C ARG A 2 15.83 -1.04 21.88
N SER A 3 17.11 -1.05 22.24
CA SER A 3 18.11 -0.10 21.71
C SER A 3 18.31 -0.23 20.20
N GLU A 4 18.12 -1.43 19.67
CA GLU A 4 18.21 -1.78 18.26
C GLU A 4 17.18 -1.03 17.41
N ASN A 5 16.08 -0.61 18.03
CA ASN A 5 15.01 0.13 17.39
C ASN A 5 15.20 1.66 17.46
N GLU A 6 16.29 2.19 18.01
CA GLU A 6 16.48 3.65 18.15
C GLU A 6 16.59 4.39 16.81
N ALA A 7 17.32 3.81 15.86
CA ALA A 7 17.52 4.37 14.53
C ALA A 7 17.82 3.29 13.48
N PHE A 8 17.29 3.48 12.29
CA PHE A 8 17.34 2.51 11.22
C PHE A 8 18.12 3.03 10.02
N ILE A 9 18.91 2.17 9.39
CA ILE A 9 19.68 2.50 8.18
C ILE A 9 19.00 1.89 6.96
N LEU A 10 18.41 2.74 6.13
CA LEU A 10 17.89 2.37 4.82
C LEU A 10 18.99 2.44 3.76
N ARG A 11 19.16 1.34 3.02
CA ARG A 11 20.07 1.35 1.86
C ARG A 11 19.48 2.23 0.77
N ARG A 12 20.36 2.91 0.04
CA ARG A 12 19.99 3.77 -1.09
C ARG A 12 18.95 3.12 -2.04
N LYS A 13 19.15 1.86 -2.41
CA LYS A 13 18.25 1.12 -3.32
C LYS A 13 16.84 0.92 -2.73
N ASP A 14 16.75 0.73 -1.41
CA ASP A 14 15.48 0.48 -0.73
C ASP A 14 14.70 1.79 -0.61
N VAL A 15 15.39 2.92 -0.37
CA VAL A 15 14.78 4.26 -0.42
C VAL A 15 14.26 4.58 -1.82
N ILE A 16 15.06 4.31 -2.86
CA ILE A 16 14.61 4.50 -4.25
C ILE A 16 13.34 3.69 -4.51
N ARG A 17 13.31 2.41 -4.10
CA ARG A 17 12.11 1.58 -4.28
C ARG A 17 10.89 2.13 -3.54
N LEU A 18 11.04 2.58 -2.29
CA LEU A 18 9.95 3.22 -1.53
C LEU A 18 9.43 4.48 -2.25
N LEU A 19 10.33 5.34 -2.72
CA LEU A 19 9.97 6.54 -3.47
C LEU A 19 9.25 6.19 -4.77
N GLN A 20 9.71 5.15 -5.48
CA GLN A 20 9.10 4.73 -6.74
C GLN A 20 7.66 4.26 -6.56
N GLU A 21 7.40 3.41 -5.57
CA GLU A 21 6.04 2.93 -5.31
C GLU A 21 5.12 4.05 -4.82
N ALA A 22 5.59 4.90 -3.90
CA ALA A 22 4.80 6.02 -3.38
C ALA A 22 4.45 7.03 -4.49
N GLU A 23 5.43 7.39 -5.33
CA GLU A 23 5.23 8.35 -6.41
C GLU A 23 4.30 7.79 -7.49
N PHE A 24 4.44 6.51 -7.85
CA PHE A 24 3.53 5.86 -8.80
C PHE A 24 2.08 5.92 -8.34
N ILE A 25 1.82 5.57 -7.08
CA ILE A 25 0.46 5.58 -6.52
C ILE A 25 -0.09 7.00 -6.47
N VAL A 26 0.68 7.94 -5.91
CA VAL A 26 0.27 9.35 -5.74
C VAL A 26 -0.04 10.00 -7.09
N VAL A 27 0.91 9.97 -8.03
CA VAL A 27 0.75 10.65 -9.33
C VAL A 27 -0.41 10.06 -10.13
N SER A 28 -0.58 8.73 -10.10
CA SER A 28 -1.68 8.07 -10.81
C SER A 28 -3.06 8.45 -10.25
N LEU A 29 -3.21 8.50 -8.92
CA LEU A 29 -4.45 8.91 -8.27
C LEU A 29 -4.72 10.41 -8.45
N GLU A 30 -3.69 11.26 -8.44
CA GLU A 30 -3.80 12.69 -8.72
C GLU A 30 -4.25 12.95 -10.17
N ASN A 31 -3.67 12.26 -11.15
CA ASN A 31 -4.08 12.36 -12.56
C ASN A 31 -5.55 11.95 -12.74
N LEU A 32 -5.95 10.85 -12.10
CA LEU A 32 -7.34 10.39 -12.14
C LEU A 32 -8.29 11.44 -11.54
N SER A 33 -7.94 11.96 -10.36
CA SER A 33 -8.76 12.96 -9.67
C SER A 33 -8.88 14.24 -10.50
N GLN A 34 -7.77 14.72 -11.06
CA GLN A 34 -7.75 15.93 -11.91
C GLN A 34 -8.61 15.77 -13.17
N HIS A 35 -8.59 14.60 -13.81
CA HIS A 35 -9.43 14.32 -14.97
C HIS A 35 -10.91 14.50 -14.65
N TYR A 36 -11.38 13.84 -13.59
CA TYR A 36 -12.79 13.89 -13.19
C TYR A 36 -13.21 15.23 -12.57
N GLU A 37 -12.28 15.97 -11.97
CA GLU A 37 -12.51 17.36 -11.54
C GLU A 37 -12.69 18.30 -12.74
N ALA A 38 -11.91 18.11 -13.82
CA ALA A 38 -11.98 18.92 -15.03
C ALA A 38 -13.29 18.75 -15.81
N CYS A 39 -14.00 17.63 -15.64
CA CYS A 39 -15.31 17.39 -16.27
C CYS A 39 -16.39 18.40 -15.84
N GLY A 40 -16.25 19.06 -14.67
CA GLY A 40 -17.11 20.14 -14.22
C GLY A 40 -18.56 19.76 -13.84
N GLU A 41 -19.03 18.57 -14.22
CA GLU A 41 -20.35 18.04 -13.91
C GLU A 41 -20.29 16.96 -12.82
N LYS A 42 -20.93 17.20 -11.67
CA LYS A 42 -21.08 16.21 -10.60
C LYS A 42 -22.39 15.44 -10.73
N SER A 43 -22.52 14.66 -11.81
CA SER A 43 -23.65 13.75 -11.99
C SER A 43 -23.38 12.37 -11.39
N TYR A 44 -24.43 11.60 -11.10
CA TYR A 44 -24.28 10.22 -10.61
C TYR A 44 -23.46 9.35 -11.58
N ALA A 45 -23.65 9.55 -12.90
CA ALA A 45 -22.91 8.81 -13.92
C ALA A 45 -21.40 9.08 -13.82
N ILE A 46 -21.00 10.36 -13.72
CA ILE A 46 -19.60 10.75 -13.59
C ILE A 46 -18.99 10.23 -12.28
N CYS A 47 -19.74 10.29 -11.16
CA CYS A 47 -19.27 9.72 -9.89
C CYS A 47 -19.08 8.19 -9.97
N ASN A 48 -19.99 7.48 -10.65
CA ASN A 48 -19.89 6.03 -10.84
C ASN A 48 -18.71 5.63 -11.73
N GLU A 49 -18.46 6.40 -12.79
CA GLU A 49 -17.27 6.23 -13.64
C GLU A 49 -15.99 6.47 -12.84
N TYR A 50 -15.90 7.56 -12.06
CA TYR A 50 -14.76 7.80 -11.18
C TYR A 50 -14.50 6.64 -10.22
N CYS A 51 -15.55 6.15 -9.53
CA CYS A 51 -15.41 5.03 -8.61
C CYS A 51 -14.90 3.78 -9.33
N THR A 52 -15.42 3.51 -10.53
CA THR A 52 -15.03 2.37 -11.36
C THR A 52 -13.56 2.46 -11.78
N GLU A 53 -13.12 3.60 -12.31
CA GLU A 53 -11.74 3.79 -12.74
C GLU A 53 -10.75 3.77 -11.57
N LEU A 54 -11.13 4.35 -10.42
CA LEU A 54 -10.30 4.34 -9.22
C LEU A 54 -10.04 2.91 -8.74
N THR A 55 -11.09 2.10 -8.60
CA THR A 55 -10.90 0.69 -8.24
C THR A 55 -10.21 -0.11 -9.32
N GLY A 56 -10.51 0.18 -10.59
CA GLY A 56 -9.81 -0.41 -11.73
C GLY A 56 -8.31 -0.17 -11.65
N PHE A 57 -7.88 1.04 -11.28
CA PHE A 57 -6.48 1.36 -11.00
C PHE A 57 -5.92 0.57 -9.81
N ILE A 58 -6.62 0.57 -8.66
CA ILE A 58 -6.19 -0.16 -7.45
C ILE A 58 -5.91 -1.64 -7.78
N ASP A 59 -6.80 -2.29 -8.52
CA ASP A 59 -6.74 -3.71 -8.84
C ASP A 59 -5.77 -4.00 -10.01
N ALA A 60 -5.91 -3.28 -11.13
CA ALA A 60 -5.08 -3.50 -12.32
C ALA A 60 -3.60 -3.23 -12.04
N GLU A 61 -3.27 -2.26 -11.18
CA GLU A 61 -1.90 -1.89 -10.83
C GLU A 61 -1.39 -2.54 -9.54
N ASN A 62 -2.17 -3.45 -8.93
CA ASN A 62 -1.85 -4.15 -7.68
C ASN A 62 -1.41 -3.20 -6.55
N VAL A 63 -2.16 -2.12 -6.29
CA VAL A 63 -1.77 -1.12 -5.30
C VAL A 63 -1.57 -1.75 -3.90
N THR A 64 -2.38 -2.74 -3.54
CA THR A 64 -2.19 -3.51 -2.29
C THR A 64 -0.85 -4.26 -2.24
N ALA A 65 -0.39 -4.84 -3.35
CA ALA A 65 0.92 -5.51 -3.39
C ALA A 65 2.08 -4.50 -3.30
N ARG A 66 1.93 -3.32 -3.91
CA ARG A 66 2.90 -2.22 -3.82
C ARG A 66 3.03 -1.72 -2.38
N LEU A 67 1.91 -1.47 -1.70
CA LEU A 67 1.88 -1.11 -0.28
C LEU A 67 2.51 -2.21 0.59
N ALA A 68 2.21 -3.49 0.34
CA ALA A 68 2.83 -4.60 1.06
C ALA A 68 4.35 -4.68 0.85
N SER A 69 4.82 -4.42 -0.37
CA SER A 69 6.26 -4.35 -0.69
C SER A 69 6.94 -3.20 0.07
N MET A 70 6.33 -2.01 0.09
CA MET A 70 6.82 -0.87 0.87
C MET A 70 6.86 -1.22 2.36
N ARG A 71 5.78 -1.81 2.88
CA ARG A 71 5.68 -2.20 4.27
C ARG A 71 6.78 -3.19 4.66
N SER A 72 7.01 -4.22 3.86
CA SER A 72 8.06 -5.21 4.08
C SER A 72 9.47 -4.58 4.09
N LEU A 73 9.73 -3.53 3.30
CA LEU A 73 11.00 -2.80 3.37
C LEU A 73 11.21 -2.12 4.73
N ILE A 74 10.15 -1.54 5.29
CA ILE A 74 10.19 -0.81 6.57
C ILE A 74 10.17 -1.78 7.76
N SER A 75 9.30 -2.79 7.75
CA SER A 75 9.18 -3.80 8.81
C SER A 75 10.52 -4.47 9.10
N ARG A 76 11.30 -4.83 8.07
CA ARG A 76 12.61 -5.48 8.23
C ARG A 76 13.68 -4.64 8.94
N LEU A 77 13.40 -3.38 9.21
CA LEU A 77 14.27 -2.51 10.00
C LEU A 77 14.12 -2.80 11.49
N PHE A 78 12.95 -3.26 11.94
CA PHE A 78 12.63 -3.48 13.35
C PHE A 78 13.14 -4.84 13.84
N ASP A 79 13.48 -4.90 15.13
CA ASP A 79 13.66 -6.17 15.83
C ASP A 79 12.30 -6.85 16.04
N HIS A 80 12.19 -8.11 15.62
CA HIS A 80 10.96 -8.92 15.69
C HIS A 80 11.01 -9.96 16.81
N THR A 81 11.98 -9.86 17.71
CA THR A 81 12.01 -10.72 18.88
C THR A 81 10.79 -10.43 19.76
N LEU A 82 10.10 -11.50 20.17
CA LEU A 82 8.93 -11.41 21.04
C LEU A 82 9.36 -11.23 22.50
N ASP A 83 8.54 -10.48 23.26
CA ASP A 83 8.64 -10.37 24.71
C ASP A 83 7.67 -11.36 25.41
N ASP A 84 7.53 -11.28 26.73
CA ASP A 84 6.75 -12.24 27.56
C ASP A 84 5.25 -12.31 27.23
N ASP A 85 4.71 -11.32 26.51
CA ASP A 85 3.32 -11.25 26.05
C ASP A 85 3.13 -11.73 24.60
N ASP A 86 4.13 -12.43 24.05
CA ASP A 86 4.17 -12.92 22.67
C ASP A 86 4.03 -11.79 21.61
N MET A 87 4.35 -10.53 21.96
CA MET A 87 4.34 -9.39 21.03
C MET A 87 5.71 -8.73 20.92
N SER A 88 6.10 -8.38 19.69
CA SER A 88 7.26 -7.53 19.40
C SER A 88 6.98 -6.05 19.69
N ASP A 89 8.05 -5.23 19.79
CA ASP A 89 7.94 -3.77 19.92
C ASP A 89 7.11 -3.15 18.77
N LEU A 90 7.22 -3.68 17.55
CA LEU A 90 6.49 -3.18 16.39
C LEU A 90 5.00 -3.54 16.48
N GLU A 91 4.66 -4.79 16.81
CA GLU A 91 3.26 -5.21 16.95
C GLU A 91 2.54 -4.41 18.02
N ARG A 92 3.18 -4.20 19.18
CA ARG A 92 2.62 -3.39 20.27
C ARG A 92 2.43 -1.92 19.87
N ALA A 93 3.33 -1.38 19.04
CA ALA A 93 3.19 -0.02 18.53
C ALA A 93 2.06 0.12 17.49
N LEU A 94 1.77 -0.95 16.75
CA LEU A 94 0.74 -0.98 15.70
C LEU A 94 -0.65 -1.38 16.22
N GLU A 95 -0.76 -1.94 17.43
CA GLU A 95 -2.04 -2.33 18.06
C GLU A 95 -3.12 -1.22 18.00
N PRO A 96 -2.81 0.08 18.20
CA PRO A 96 -3.80 1.14 18.13
C PRO A 96 -4.25 1.53 16.71
N VAL A 97 -3.66 0.95 15.65
CA VAL A 97 -3.99 1.29 14.26
C VAL A 97 -5.38 0.74 13.92
N ILE A 98 -6.36 1.63 13.91
CA ILE A 98 -7.74 1.31 13.51
C ILE A 98 -7.82 1.23 11.98
N VAL A 99 -8.10 0.04 11.47
CA VAL A 99 -8.24 -0.23 10.03
C VAL A 99 -9.71 -0.20 9.63
N TRP A 100 -9.99 -0.20 8.32
CA TRP A 100 -11.36 -0.34 7.84
C TRP A 100 -11.97 -1.65 8.35
N GLU A 101 -13.14 -1.51 8.95
CA GLU A 101 -13.99 -2.60 9.41
C GLU A 101 -15.28 -2.61 8.59
N ARG A 102 -15.85 -3.80 8.44
CA ARG A 102 -17.08 -3.99 7.67
C ARG A 102 -18.22 -3.13 8.26
N PRO A 103 -18.96 -2.37 7.42
CA PRO A 103 -20.18 -1.70 7.84
C PRO A 103 -21.21 -2.68 8.41
N GLY A 104 -21.61 -2.47 9.67
CA GLY A 104 -22.59 -3.33 10.36
C GLY A 104 -22.02 -4.65 10.91
N PHE A 105 -20.70 -4.78 11.04
CA PHE A 105 -20.07 -5.96 11.63
C PHE A 105 -20.41 -6.14 13.12
N CYS A 106 -20.74 -7.37 13.49
CA CYS A 106 -20.76 -7.87 14.87
C CYS A 106 -19.71 -8.97 14.94
N GLU A 107 -18.81 -8.95 15.94
CA GLU A 107 -17.68 -9.89 16.11
C GLU A 107 -18.08 -11.37 16.09
N THR A 108 -19.36 -11.70 16.27
CA THR A 108 -19.87 -13.07 16.36
C THR A 108 -20.03 -13.80 15.02
N GLU A 109 -19.86 -13.13 13.87
CA GLU A 109 -20.08 -13.71 12.53
C GLU A 109 -18.80 -13.85 11.69
N MET A 110 -17.63 -14.10 12.29
CA MET A 110 -16.43 -14.39 11.49
C MET A 110 -16.55 -15.73 10.73
N PRO A 111 -16.50 -15.74 9.39
CA PRO A 111 -16.50 -16.98 8.63
C PRO A 111 -15.14 -17.68 8.72
N SER A 112 -15.14 -19.01 8.90
CA SER A 112 -13.92 -19.85 8.92
C SER A 112 -13.05 -19.78 7.65
N SER A 113 -13.55 -19.21 6.56
CA SER A 113 -12.79 -18.92 5.33
C SER A 113 -11.87 -17.71 5.50
N PHE A 114 -12.27 -16.70 6.28
CA PHE A 114 -11.47 -15.51 6.61
C PHE A 114 -10.25 -15.89 7.46
N GLU A 115 -10.42 -16.68 8.52
CA GLU A 115 -9.28 -17.16 9.33
C GLU A 115 -8.31 -18.02 8.51
N ARG A 116 -8.82 -18.88 7.63
CA ARG A 116 -7.98 -19.73 6.75
C ARG A 116 -7.22 -18.91 5.72
N TRP A 117 -7.83 -17.88 5.12
CA TRP A 117 -7.15 -16.99 4.19
C TRP A 117 -6.17 -16.06 4.91
N GLN A 118 -6.55 -15.46 6.04
CA GLN A 118 -5.70 -14.61 6.87
C GLN A 118 -4.48 -15.39 7.36
N SER A 119 -4.66 -16.64 7.81
CA SER A 119 -3.55 -17.55 8.15
C SER A 119 -2.64 -17.87 6.96
N ARG A 120 -3.21 -18.08 5.76
CA ARG A 120 -2.43 -18.27 4.53
C ARG A 120 -1.67 -17.01 4.11
N GLN A 121 -2.22 -15.82 4.34
CA GLN A 121 -1.60 -14.55 3.98
C GLN A 121 -0.56 -14.08 4.99
N LEU A 122 -0.78 -14.33 6.28
CA LEU A 122 0.26 -14.25 7.31
C LEU A 122 1.39 -15.22 6.93
N ALA A 123 1.09 -16.47 6.56
CA ALA A 123 2.10 -17.40 6.07
C ALA A 123 2.85 -16.89 4.82
N LEU A 124 2.18 -16.24 3.85
CA LEU A 124 2.82 -15.68 2.65
C LEU A 124 3.62 -14.39 2.93
N GLY A 125 3.19 -13.56 3.88
CA GLY A 125 3.88 -12.34 4.31
C GLY A 125 5.06 -12.60 5.26
N PHE A 126 5.02 -13.69 6.02
CA PHE A 126 6.09 -14.12 6.93
C PHE A 126 7.05 -15.15 6.30
N ALA A 127 6.66 -15.90 5.26
CA ALA A 127 7.54 -16.88 4.61
C ALA A 127 8.75 -16.25 3.89
N GLU A 128 8.72 -14.95 3.56
CA GLU A 128 9.90 -14.23 3.06
C GLU A 128 10.73 -13.54 4.16
N MET A 129 10.30 -13.60 5.42
CA MET A 129 11.06 -13.10 6.58
C MET A 129 11.88 -14.21 7.22
N ALA A 130 12.76 -14.86 6.44
CA ALA A 130 13.86 -15.61 7.04
C ALA A 130 14.69 -14.65 7.93
N PRO A 131 15.13 -15.04 9.14
CA PRO A 131 15.87 -14.16 10.03
C PRO A 131 17.16 -13.72 9.32
N ALA A 132 17.18 -12.46 8.89
CA ALA A 132 18.38 -11.85 8.37
C ALA A 132 19.32 -11.65 9.55
N ASN A 133 20.26 -12.58 9.73
CA ASN A 133 21.36 -12.47 10.67
C ASN A 133 21.96 -11.04 10.56
N PRO A 134 22.00 -10.24 11.64
CA PRO A 134 22.37 -8.82 11.58
C PRO A 134 23.86 -8.69 11.26
N LYS A 135 24.21 -8.88 9.99
CA LYS A 135 25.53 -8.55 9.48
C LYS A 135 25.63 -7.03 9.52
N ARG A 136 26.39 -6.53 10.50
CA ARG A 136 26.91 -5.14 10.62
C ARG A 136 26.88 -4.44 9.26
N GLN A 137 25.86 -3.62 9.04
CA GLN A 137 25.71 -2.88 7.80
C GLN A 137 26.76 -1.76 7.77
N ARG A 138 27.40 -1.58 6.61
CA ARG A 138 28.33 -0.47 6.36
C ARG A 138 27.58 0.86 6.53
N LYS A 139 28.24 1.84 7.16
CA LYS A 139 27.76 3.18 7.58
C LYS A 139 27.30 4.14 6.44
N THR A 140 26.85 3.65 5.29
CA THR A 140 26.42 4.49 4.16
C THR A 140 24.97 4.17 3.81
N GLY A 141 24.04 4.86 4.47
CA GLY A 141 22.61 4.72 4.24
C GLY A 141 21.84 5.90 4.82
N LEU A 142 20.59 6.04 4.41
CA LEU A 142 19.68 7.04 4.95
C LEU A 142 19.25 6.61 6.35
N VAL A 143 19.44 7.47 7.33
CA VAL A 143 19.04 7.17 8.71
C VAL A 143 17.61 7.67 8.93
N LEU A 144 16.75 6.79 9.43
CA LEU A 144 15.43 7.14 9.97
C LEU A 144 15.47 6.95 11.48
N ALA A 145 14.94 7.91 12.23
CA ALA A 145 14.66 7.70 13.64
C ALA A 145 13.51 6.70 13.82
N TYR A 146 13.42 6.06 14.99
CA TYR A 146 12.34 5.12 15.33
C TYR A 146 10.95 5.63 14.92
N HIS A 147 10.60 6.84 15.39
CA HIS A 147 9.29 7.44 15.15
C HIS A 147 9.01 7.74 13.67
N GLU A 148 10.04 8.05 12.87
CA GLU A 148 9.88 8.27 11.42
C GLU A 148 9.58 6.94 10.72
N ALA A 149 10.30 5.87 11.06
CA ALA A 149 10.06 4.55 10.49
C ALA A 149 8.71 3.97 10.94
N LEU A 150 8.34 4.17 12.21
CA LEU A 150 7.04 3.76 12.74
C LEU A 150 5.90 4.49 12.04
N ALA A 151 5.97 5.82 11.89
CA ALA A 151 4.94 6.59 11.21
C ALA A 151 4.74 6.15 9.74
N VAL A 152 5.84 5.83 9.04
CA VAL A 152 5.74 5.22 7.69
C VAL A 152 5.05 3.87 7.76
N HIS A 153 5.40 3.01 8.73
CA HIS A 153 4.82 1.69 8.87
C HIS A 153 3.32 1.74 9.22
N GLU A 154 2.91 2.59 10.14
CA GLU A 154 1.51 2.79 10.55
C GLU A 154 0.62 3.17 9.36
N VAL A 155 1.08 4.12 8.53
CA VAL A 155 0.36 4.52 7.32
C VAL A 155 0.24 3.35 6.34
N LEU A 156 1.33 2.63 6.11
CA LEU A 156 1.33 1.50 5.18
C LEU A 156 0.44 0.35 5.68
N GLU A 157 0.45 0.06 6.98
CA GLU A 157 -0.39 -0.94 7.64
C GLU A 157 -1.87 -0.57 7.48
N PHE A 158 -2.21 0.67 7.87
CA PHE A 158 -3.57 1.21 7.77
C PHE A 158 -4.14 1.11 6.36
N LEU A 159 -3.40 1.60 5.36
CA LEU A 159 -3.85 1.59 3.96
C LEU A 159 -3.95 0.17 3.40
N LEU A 160 -2.94 -0.67 3.66
CA LEU A 160 -2.88 -2.03 3.13
C LEU A 160 -4.00 -2.91 3.70
N ILE A 161 -4.15 -2.95 5.02
CA ILE A 161 -5.14 -3.81 5.67
C ILE A 161 -6.54 -3.34 5.32
N SER A 162 -6.80 -2.04 5.32
CA SER A 162 -8.12 -1.51 4.98
C SER A 162 -8.54 -1.86 3.55
N LEU A 163 -7.65 -1.66 2.57
CA LEU A 163 -7.93 -2.04 1.17
C LEU A 163 -8.15 -3.55 1.02
N ARG A 164 -7.35 -4.37 1.72
CA ARG A 164 -7.54 -5.83 1.73
C ARG A 164 -8.88 -6.22 2.35
N ASN A 165 -9.25 -5.65 3.50
CA ASN A 165 -10.49 -5.96 4.19
C ASN A 165 -11.72 -5.63 3.33
N MET A 166 -11.69 -4.50 2.61
CA MET A 166 -12.75 -4.14 1.66
C MET A 166 -12.85 -5.17 0.53
N GLY A 167 -11.74 -5.49 -0.13
CA GLY A 167 -11.73 -6.50 -1.20
C GLY A 167 -12.24 -7.87 -0.72
N LEU A 168 -11.81 -8.31 0.46
CA LEU A 168 -12.27 -9.57 1.05
C LEU A 168 -13.77 -9.56 1.34
N TYR A 169 -14.27 -8.45 1.88
CA TYR A 169 -15.66 -8.36 2.26
C TYR A 169 -16.61 -8.55 1.07
N TYR A 170 -16.28 -7.94 -0.07
CA TYR A 170 -17.11 -8.00 -1.25
C TYR A 170 -16.84 -9.23 -2.15
N TYR A 171 -15.63 -9.81 -2.12
CA TYR A 171 -15.23 -10.89 -3.04
C TYR A 171 -15.04 -12.29 -2.40
N VAL A 172 -15.24 -12.48 -1.09
CA VAL A 172 -15.15 -13.82 -0.43
C VAL A 172 -16.49 -14.58 -0.42
N ARG A 173 -17.50 -14.11 -1.15
CA ARG A 173 -18.81 -14.78 -1.28
C ARG A 173 -18.81 -15.82 -2.40
N ASP A 174 -19.64 -16.85 -2.27
CA ASP A 174 -19.79 -17.91 -3.28
C ASP A 174 -20.31 -17.37 -4.63
N GLU A 175 -21.10 -16.30 -4.59
CA GLU A 175 -21.56 -15.55 -5.76
C GLU A 175 -21.37 -14.05 -5.50
N VAL A 176 -20.74 -13.34 -6.44
CA VAL A 176 -20.57 -11.89 -6.42
C VAL A 176 -21.65 -11.28 -7.31
N THR A 177 -22.50 -10.42 -6.75
CA THR A 177 -23.56 -9.76 -7.52
C THR A 177 -23.08 -8.41 -8.10
N PRO A 178 -23.76 -7.86 -9.12
CA PRO A 178 -23.47 -6.51 -9.61
C PRO A 178 -23.60 -5.43 -8.52
N GLU A 179 -24.50 -5.62 -7.54
CA GLU A 179 -24.62 -4.72 -6.38
C GLU A 179 -23.40 -4.80 -5.47
N ASP A 180 -22.85 -6.00 -5.24
CA ASP A 180 -21.62 -6.19 -4.47
C ASP A 180 -20.42 -5.51 -5.16
N GLU A 181 -20.31 -5.63 -6.49
CA GLU A 181 -19.28 -4.91 -7.26
C GLU A 181 -19.44 -3.39 -7.13
N LEU A 182 -20.66 -2.86 -7.31
CA LEU A 182 -20.91 -1.43 -7.18
C LEU A 182 -20.56 -0.93 -5.77
N ALA A 183 -20.95 -1.69 -4.74
CA ALA A 183 -20.66 -1.36 -3.35
C ALA A 183 -19.15 -1.38 -3.06
N TYR A 184 -18.40 -2.36 -3.58
CA TYR A 184 -16.94 -2.37 -3.51
C TYR A 184 -16.31 -1.13 -4.13
N ARG A 185 -16.78 -0.73 -5.32
CA ARG A 185 -16.26 0.44 -6.04
C ARG A 185 -16.46 1.73 -5.25
N VAL A 186 -17.68 1.94 -4.77
CA VAL A 186 -18.05 3.12 -3.98
C VAL A 186 -17.29 3.16 -2.65
N GLU A 187 -17.25 2.04 -1.93
CA GLU A 187 -16.60 1.99 -0.61
C GLU A 187 -15.09 2.19 -0.73
N THR A 188 -14.45 1.61 -1.75
CA THR A 188 -13.01 1.81 -2.00
C THR A 188 -12.69 3.26 -2.36
N ALA A 189 -13.47 3.88 -3.24
CA ALA A 189 -13.29 5.29 -3.60
C ALA A 189 -13.46 6.21 -2.37
N LYS A 190 -14.51 5.97 -1.58
CA LYS A 190 -14.75 6.67 -0.32
C LYS A 190 -13.60 6.48 0.66
N PHE A 191 -13.06 5.27 0.80
CA PHE A 191 -11.90 5.01 1.64
C PHE A 191 -10.68 5.80 1.14
N VAL A 192 -10.35 5.76 -0.15
CA VAL A 192 -9.19 6.50 -0.70
C VAL A 192 -9.27 7.99 -0.38
N GLU A 193 -10.46 8.59 -0.50
CA GLU A 193 -10.71 10.00 -0.17
C GLU A 193 -10.63 10.27 1.34
N THR A 194 -11.42 9.55 2.14
CA THR A 194 -11.57 9.80 3.59
C THR A 194 -10.34 9.41 4.43
N SER A 195 -9.60 8.40 3.99
CA SER A 195 -8.31 8.00 4.58
C SER A 195 -7.19 9.00 4.28
N GLN A 196 -7.42 9.91 3.32
CA GLN A 196 -6.42 10.83 2.77
C GLN A 196 -5.20 10.08 2.22
N MET A 197 -5.42 8.96 1.52
CA MET A 197 -4.36 8.08 1.02
C MET A 197 -3.29 8.85 0.22
N VAL A 198 -3.71 9.73 -0.69
CA VAL A 198 -2.80 10.57 -1.51
C VAL A 198 -1.96 11.50 -0.64
N CYS A 199 -2.56 12.15 0.37
CA CYS A 199 -1.83 13.04 1.27
C CYS A 199 -0.81 12.28 2.12
N ARG A 200 -1.22 11.16 2.73
CA ARG A 200 -0.34 10.35 3.59
C ARG A 200 0.86 9.78 2.82
N LEU A 201 0.63 9.24 1.62
CA LEU A 201 1.72 8.75 0.77
C LEU A 201 2.60 9.90 0.26
N SER A 202 2.03 11.08 0.00
CA SER A 202 2.79 12.28 -0.34
C SER A 202 3.69 12.76 0.80
N GLU A 203 3.24 12.66 2.05
CA GLU A 203 4.05 12.99 3.23
C GLU A 203 5.24 12.05 3.39
N ILE A 204 5.01 10.74 3.25
CA ILE A 204 6.08 9.73 3.23
C ILE A 204 7.07 10.04 2.10
N ARG A 205 6.57 10.29 0.88
CA ARG A 205 7.38 10.64 -0.28
C ARG A 205 8.23 11.88 -0.01
N ARG A 206 7.64 12.94 0.54
CA ARG A 206 8.32 14.20 0.87
C ARG A 206 9.43 13.97 1.89
N MET A 207 9.12 13.32 3.01
CA MET A 207 10.10 13.00 4.04
C MET A 207 11.29 12.21 3.47
N LEU A 208 11.01 11.16 2.70
CA LEU A 208 12.06 10.34 2.08
C LEU A 208 12.88 11.13 1.05
N CYS A 209 12.27 12.01 0.26
CA CYS A 209 12.98 12.88 -0.69
C CYS A 209 13.93 13.84 0.03
N ASP A 210 13.44 14.52 1.08
CA ASP A 210 14.23 15.48 1.86
C ASP A 210 15.46 14.79 2.46
N ARG A 211 15.24 13.63 3.11
CA ARG A 211 16.32 12.81 3.69
C ARG A 211 17.27 12.26 2.62
N PHE A 212 16.75 11.83 1.47
CA PHE A 212 17.58 11.31 0.38
C PHE A 212 18.47 12.39 -0.22
N ALA A 213 17.93 13.60 -0.48
CA ALA A 213 18.68 14.72 -1.01
C ALA A 213 19.80 15.16 -0.05
N LEU A 214 19.54 15.15 1.26
CA LEU A 214 20.54 15.46 2.29
C LEU A 214 21.70 14.44 2.33
N VAL A 215 21.40 13.15 2.18
CA VAL A 215 22.39 12.07 2.35
C VAL A 215 23.13 11.74 1.05
N PHE A 216 22.44 11.74 -0.10
CA PHE A 216 22.99 11.29 -1.39
C PHE A 216 23.13 12.42 -2.42
N GLY A 217 22.62 13.61 -2.13
CA GLY A 217 22.66 14.78 -3.01
C GLY A 217 21.44 14.90 -3.96
N GLY A 218 21.03 16.14 -4.25
CA GLY A 218 19.87 16.44 -5.10
C GLY A 218 19.96 15.89 -6.52
N GLY A 219 21.14 15.91 -7.13
CA GLY A 219 21.33 15.36 -8.49
C GLY A 219 21.09 13.84 -8.59
N GLU A 220 21.26 13.08 -7.50
CA GLU A 220 20.93 11.65 -7.48
C GLU A 220 19.41 11.43 -7.29
N LEU A 221 18.73 12.34 -6.58
CA LEU A 221 17.28 12.35 -6.48
C LEU A 221 16.66 12.66 -7.85
N ASP A 222 17.21 13.63 -8.59
CA ASP A 222 16.75 13.98 -9.93
C ASP A 222 16.92 12.82 -10.92
N LYS A 223 18.01 12.05 -10.81
CA LYS A 223 18.17 10.81 -11.60
C LYS A 223 17.13 9.75 -11.24
N ALA A 224 16.79 9.61 -9.96
CA ALA A 224 15.74 8.69 -9.52
C ALA A 224 14.37 9.13 -10.06
N ARG A 225 14.05 10.43 -9.93
CA ARG A 225 12.84 11.06 -10.49
C ARG A 225 12.77 10.98 -12.00
N HIS A 226 13.88 11.13 -12.71
CA HIS A 226 13.89 10.99 -14.16
C HIS A 226 13.61 9.55 -14.60
N LYS A 227 14.15 8.54 -13.89
CA LYS A 227 13.78 7.13 -14.11
C LYS A 227 12.32 6.86 -13.78
N LEU A 228 11.78 7.57 -12.79
CA LEU A 228 10.37 7.54 -12.41
C LEU A 228 9.46 8.20 -13.46
N ALA A 229 9.89 9.31 -14.05
CA ALA A 229 9.18 9.96 -15.15
C ALA A 229 9.12 9.10 -16.43
N VAL A 230 10.02 8.12 -16.55
CA VAL A 230 10.02 7.12 -17.62
C VAL A 230 9.09 5.94 -17.29
N GLN A 231 8.71 5.73 -16.02
CA GLN A 231 7.58 4.84 -15.72
C GLN A 231 6.30 5.47 -16.27
N ARG A 232 5.52 4.65 -16.98
CA ARG A 232 4.18 5.03 -17.41
C ARG A 232 3.29 5.12 -16.18
N PHE A 233 2.99 6.32 -15.73
CA PHE A 233 1.92 6.57 -14.76
C PHE A 233 0.55 6.33 -15.42
N TRP A 234 -0.46 6.08 -14.60
CA TRP A 234 -1.83 6.10 -15.11
C TRP A 234 -2.14 7.50 -15.64
N SER A 235 -2.64 7.55 -16.86
CA SER A 235 -2.90 8.77 -17.64
C SER A 235 -4.32 8.78 -18.16
N GLU A 236 -4.78 9.89 -18.74
CA GLU A 236 -6.09 9.94 -19.39
C GLU A 236 -6.28 8.86 -20.45
N ALA A 237 -5.20 8.44 -21.13
CA ALA A 237 -5.25 7.38 -22.14
C ALA A 237 -5.52 5.98 -21.54
N ASP A 238 -5.42 5.82 -20.22
CA ASP A 238 -5.67 4.57 -19.52
C ASP A 238 -7.13 4.48 -19.00
N ILE A 239 -7.85 5.60 -18.98
CA ILE A 239 -9.24 5.66 -18.51
C ILE A 239 -10.15 4.85 -19.44
N GLY A 240 -10.97 3.97 -18.86
CA GLY A 240 -11.86 3.06 -19.59
C GLY A 240 -11.17 1.82 -20.17
N THR A 241 -9.86 1.62 -19.90
CA THR A 241 -9.09 0.49 -20.44
C THR A 241 -8.78 -0.60 -19.42
N TRP A 242 -9.17 -0.40 -18.15
CA TRP A 242 -8.79 -1.28 -17.04
C TRP A 242 -9.29 -2.72 -17.23
N ASP A 243 -10.49 -2.93 -17.77
CA ASP A 243 -11.07 -4.25 -18.05
C ASP A 243 -10.16 -5.07 -18.99
N GLU A 244 -9.68 -4.45 -20.07
CA GLU A 244 -8.80 -5.12 -21.03
C GLU A 244 -7.41 -5.38 -20.43
N ARG A 245 -6.93 -4.50 -19.55
CA ARG A 245 -5.66 -4.69 -18.83
C ARG A 245 -5.76 -5.82 -17.80
N ILE A 246 -6.86 -5.92 -17.06
CA ILE A 246 -7.16 -7.03 -16.14
C ILE A 246 -7.24 -8.34 -16.91
N LYS A 247 -8.05 -8.41 -17.97
CA LYS A 247 -8.17 -9.61 -18.83
C LYS A 247 -6.83 -10.05 -19.37
N THR A 248 -6.01 -9.12 -19.88
CA THR A 248 -4.67 -9.43 -20.39
C THR A 248 -3.74 -9.95 -19.29
N LYS A 249 -3.82 -9.39 -18.09
CA LYS A 249 -2.98 -9.76 -16.95
C LYS A 249 -3.33 -11.14 -16.40
N PHE A 250 -4.61 -11.48 -16.30
CA PHE A 250 -5.06 -12.81 -15.88
C PHE A 250 -4.96 -13.85 -16.99
N ALA A 251 -5.04 -13.46 -18.27
CA ALA A 251 -4.75 -14.36 -19.40
C ALA A 251 -3.27 -14.72 -19.53
N SER A 252 -2.36 -13.94 -18.93
CA SER A 252 -0.90 -14.14 -18.98
C SER A 252 -0.31 -14.78 -17.72
N GLN A 253 -1.10 -14.98 -16.67
CA GLN A 253 -0.71 -15.83 -15.54
C GLN A 253 -1.09 -17.28 -15.85
N PRO A 254 -0.13 -18.20 -16.02
CA PRO A 254 -0.46 -19.61 -16.15
C PRO A 254 -1.16 -20.08 -14.86
N CYS A 255 -2.28 -20.78 -14.99
CA CYS A 255 -2.78 -21.61 -13.90
C CYS A 255 -1.69 -22.61 -13.56
N GLU A 256 -1.04 -22.45 -12.40
CA GLU A 256 -0.28 -23.54 -11.82
C GLU A 256 -1.33 -24.56 -11.30
N ASP A 257 -1.42 -25.69 -12.00
CA ASP A 257 -2.22 -26.87 -11.65
C ASP A 257 -1.71 -27.56 -10.38
#